data_AF-A0A7V9JJV5-F1
#
_entry.id   AF-A0A7V9JJV5-F1
#
_cell.length_a   1.000
_cell.length_b   1.000
_cell.length_c   1.000
_cell.angle_alpha   90.00
_cell.angle_beta   90.00
_cell.angle_gamma   90.00
#
_symmetry.space_group_name_H-M   'P 1'
#
loop_
_entity.id
_entity.type
_entity.pdbx_description
1 polymer ?
#
loop_
_entity_poly.entity_id
_entity_poly.type
_entity_poly.pdbx_seq_one_letter_code
_entity_poly.pdbx_strand_id
1 'polypeptide(L)'
;PGGPGGKGRASTGALVTEAAKQLGVTRAKLVEAIEKAALTRIDEAVEDGDVDADDAADLKEEAGDNLRVAMELSRTRTVAANLGITTAKLNTEFRDARRVLITARIDEAVKDGDLEADEAAELKADLADADLPGYKVSGFGGPGGFGHGPRGFRK
;
A
#
# COMPACT_ATOMS: atom_id res chain seq x y z
N PRO A 1 31.38 -8.20 -4.10
CA PRO A 1 30.57 -7.73 -5.25
C PRO A 1 29.08 -8.00 -4.96
N GLY A 2 28.25 -6.96 -4.98
CA GLY A 2 26.78 -7.02 -5.02
C GLY A 2 26.04 -7.27 -3.70
N GLY A 3 25.61 -6.20 -3.03
CA GLY A 3 24.77 -6.21 -1.82
C GLY A 3 23.29 -6.55 -2.07
N PRO A 4 22.44 -6.45 -1.03
CA PRO A 4 21.56 -7.53 -0.57
C PRO A 4 20.21 -7.60 -1.30
N GLY A 5 19.81 -8.82 -1.68
CA GLY A 5 18.47 -9.13 -2.17
C GLY A 5 17.42 -8.88 -1.10
N GLY A 6 16.71 -7.75 -1.22
CA GLY A 6 15.60 -7.40 -0.36
C GLY A 6 14.50 -8.44 -0.46
N LYS A 7 14.26 -9.16 0.64
CA LYS A 7 13.12 -10.07 0.82
C LYS A 7 11.79 -9.28 0.76
N GLY A 8 11.30 -9.07 -0.46
CA GLY A 8 9.98 -9.53 -0.88
C GLY A 8 8.72 -8.82 -0.38
N ARG A 9 8.71 -7.52 -0.07
CA ARG A 9 7.44 -6.76 -0.10
C ARG A 9 7.14 -6.34 -1.54
N ALA A 10 5.88 -6.43 -1.95
CA ALA A 10 5.45 -5.86 -3.22
C ALA A 10 5.85 -4.39 -3.25
N SER A 11 6.56 -3.98 -4.31
CA SER A 11 6.82 -2.56 -4.49
C SER A 11 5.48 -1.83 -4.62
N THR A 12 5.41 -0.60 -4.10
CA THR A 12 4.22 0.25 -4.23
C THR A 12 3.74 0.32 -5.68
N GLY A 13 4.68 0.35 -6.64
CA GLY A 13 4.38 0.33 -8.07
C GLY A 13 3.67 -0.96 -8.53
N ALA A 14 4.09 -2.14 -8.07
CA ALA A 14 3.43 -3.40 -8.40
C ALA A 14 2.02 -3.46 -7.81
N LEU A 15 1.86 -3.02 -6.56
CA LEU A 15 0.55 -2.95 -5.90
C LEU A 15 -0.41 -2.01 -6.64
N VAL A 16 0.03 -0.81 -6.99
CA VAL A 16 -0.79 0.17 -7.73
C VAL A 16 -1.13 -0.35 -9.12
N THR A 17 -0.20 -1.04 -9.78
CA THR A 17 -0.46 -1.63 -11.09
C THR A 17 -1.53 -2.71 -11.00
N GLU A 18 -1.45 -3.59 -10.01
CA GLU A 18 -2.43 -4.65 -9.83
C GLU A 18 -3.79 -4.08 -9.38
N ALA A 19 -3.81 -3.15 -8.42
CA ALA A 19 -5.04 -2.49 -7.99
C ALA A 19 -5.74 -1.75 -9.13
N ALA A 20 -5.00 -1.12 -10.05
CA ALA A 20 -5.59 -0.48 -11.23
C ALA A 20 -6.35 -1.49 -12.12
N LYS A 21 -5.80 -2.70 -12.31
CA LYS A 21 -6.48 -3.77 -13.06
C LYS A 21 -7.77 -4.19 -12.37
N GLN A 22 -7.72 -4.44 -11.06
CA GLN A 22 -8.87 -4.83 -10.24
C GLN A 22 -9.98 -3.74 -10.28
N LEU A 23 -9.58 -2.48 -10.23
CA LEU A 23 -10.47 -1.33 -10.36
C LEU A 23 -11.04 -1.11 -11.78
N GLY A 24 -10.48 -1.76 -12.80
CA GLY A 24 -10.84 -1.53 -14.21
C GLY A 24 -10.40 -0.15 -14.72
N VAL A 25 -9.30 0.41 -14.18
CA VAL A 25 -8.74 1.70 -14.60
C VAL A 25 -7.31 1.52 -15.10
N THR A 26 -6.81 2.48 -15.88
CA THR A 26 -5.39 2.48 -16.25
C THR A 26 -4.51 2.79 -15.04
N ARG A 27 -3.30 2.23 -14.99
CA ARG A 27 -2.29 2.58 -13.98
C ARG A 27 -2.06 4.10 -13.90
N ALA A 28 -1.94 4.77 -15.04
CA ALA A 28 -1.73 6.22 -15.10
C ALA A 28 -2.85 6.99 -14.38
N LYS A 29 -4.12 6.69 -14.69
CA LYS A 29 -5.28 7.28 -14.01
C LYS A 29 -5.28 7.05 -12.50
N LEU A 30 -4.87 5.87 -12.03
CA LEU A 30 -4.77 5.61 -10.59
C LEU A 30 -3.64 6.43 -9.94
N VAL A 31 -2.48 6.49 -10.59
CA VAL A 31 -1.33 7.30 -10.14
C VAL A 31 -1.69 8.79 -10.06
N GLU A 32 -2.28 9.34 -11.13
CA GLU A 32 -2.75 10.73 -11.18
C GLU A 32 -3.77 11.03 -10.06
N ALA A 33 -4.70 10.11 -9.80
CA ALA A 33 -5.68 10.27 -8.72
C ALA A 33 -5.02 10.28 -7.32
N ILE A 34 -3.95 9.51 -7.13
CA ILE A 34 -3.15 9.45 -5.90
C ILE A 34 -2.35 10.74 -5.72
N GLU A 35 -1.61 11.16 -6.75
CA GLU A 35 -0.83 12.41 -6.77
C GLU A 35 -1.73 13.60 -6.48
N LYS A 36 -2.83 13.75 -7.23
CA LYS A 36 -3.80 14.82 -7.01
C LYS A 36 -4.32 14.84 -5.58
N ALA A 37 -4.62 13.68 -5.00
CA ALA A 37 -5.09 13.59 -3.62
C ALA A 37 -4.01 13.95 -2.59
N ALA A 38 -2.73 13.72 -2.89
CA ALA A 38 -1.60 14.14 -2.07
C ALA A 38 -1.41 15.66 -2.16
N LEU A 39 -1.38 16.23 -3.36
CA LEU A 39 -1.26 17.67 -3.59
C LEU A 39 -2.37 18.44 -2.87
N THR A 40 -3.63 18.00 -3.00
CA THR A 40 -4.75 18.62 -2.27
C THR A 40 -4.58 18.56 -0.75
N ARG A 41 -3.99 17.48 -0.19
CA ARG A 41 -3.73 17.40 1.26
C ARG A 41 -2.65 18.38 1.70
N ILE A 42 -1.62 18.56 0.87
CA ILE A 42 -0.54 19.52 1.13
C ILE A 42 -1.09 20.95 1.05
N ASP A 43 -1.90 21.25 0.02
CA ASP A 43 -2.55 22.57 -0.12
C ASP A 43 -3.40 22.91 1.11
N GLU A 44 -4.25 21.98 1.56
CA GLU A 44 -5.04 22.16 2.79
C GLU A 44 -4.14 22.36 4.02
N ALA A 45 -3.00 21.66 4.12
CA ALA A 45 -2.06 21.84 5.23
C ALA A 45 -1.42 23.24 5.24
N VAL A 46 -1.17 23.83 4.07
CA VAL A 46 -0.69 25.21 3.95
C VAL A 46 -1.77 26.20 4.37
N GLU A 47 -3.02 25.98 3.91
CA GLU A 47 -4.15 26.82 4.29
C GLU A 47 -4.43 26.79 5.80
N ASP A 48 -4.27 25.61 6.42
CA ASP A 48 -4.42 25.42 7.87
C ASP A 48 -3.21 25.94 8.67
N GLY A 49 -2.10 26.28 8.01
CA GLY A 49 -0.84 26.70 8.64
C GLY A 49 -0.07 25.57 9.33
N ASP A 50 -0.40 24.31 9.01
CA ASP A 50 0.30 23.11 9.49
C ASP A 50 1.68 22.95 8.83
N VAL A 51 1.83 23.48 7.61
CA VAL A 51 3.05 23.42 6.78
C VAL A 51 3.24 24.79 6.13
N ASP A 52 4.47 25.30 6.10
CA ASP A 52 4.76 26.54 5.39
C ASP A 52 4.90 26.34 3.87
N ALA A 53 4.96 27.44 3.12
CA ALA A 53 4.95 27.40 1.67
C ALA A 53 6.21 26.74 1.06
N ASP A 54 7.36 26.84 1.74
CA ASP A 54 8.62 26.26 1.27
C ASP A 54 8.60 24.75 1.48
N ASP A 55 8.26 24.29 2.69
CA ASP A 55 8.09 22.87 3.00
C ASP A 55 7.01 22.21 2.10
N ALA A 56 5.93 22.94 1.80
CA ALA A 56 4.88 22.44 0.91
C ALA A 56 5.34 22.28 -0.54
N ALA A 57 6.24 23.14 -1.03
CA ALA A 57 6.80 23.00 -2.38
C ALA A 57 7.63 21.72 -2.48
N ASP A 58 8.50 21.48 -1.49
CA ASP A 58 9.34 20.29 -1.40
C ASP A 58 8.50 19.00 -1.33
N LEU A 59 7.44 19.00 -0.49
CA LEU A 59 6.53 17.86 -0.39
C LEU A 59 5.76 17.58 -1.70
N LYS A 60 5.42 18.62 -2.47
CA LYS A 60 4.73 18.44 -3.76
C LYS A 60 5.65 17.85 -4.81
N GLU A 61 6.91 18.31 -4.86
CA GLU A 61 7.92 17.73 -5.73
C GLU A 61 8.17 16.26 -5.38
N GLU A 62 8.37 15.96 -4.08
CA GLU A 62 8.59 14.58 -3.63
C GLU A 62 7.37 13.69 -3.92
N ALA A 63 6.14 14.18 -3.73
CA ALA A 63 4.94 13.43 -4.07
C ALA A 63 4.81 13.19 -5.59
N GLY A 64 5.26 14.11 -6.44
CA GLY A 64 5.26 13.94 -7.89
C GLY A 64 6.25 12.87 -8.37
N ASP A 65 7.43 12.81 -7.75
CA ASP A 65 8.49 11.88 -8.16
C ASP A 65 8.41 10.51 -7.48
N ASN A 66 7.79 10.46 -6.29
CA ASN A 66 7.75 9.26 -5.46
C ASN A 66 6.31 8.83 -5.15
N LEU A 67 5.83 7.85 -5.92
CA LEU A 67 4.50 7.25 -5.74
C LEU A 67 4.26 6.73 -4.31
N ARG A 68 5.30 6.30 -3.60
CA ARG A 68 5.16 5.88 -2.20
C ARG A 68 4.77 7.08 -1.32
N VAL A 69 5.45 8.20 -1.49
CA VAL A 69 5.18 9.44 -0.75
C VAL A 69 3.81 9.98 -1.10
N ALA A 70 3.44 10.01 -2.39
CA ALA A 70 2.08 10.36 -2.81
C ALA A 70 1.01 9.46 -2.16
N MET A 71 1.26 8.14 -2.12
CA MET A 71 0.37 7.22 -1.43
C MET A 71 0.32 7.43 0.09
N GLU A 72 1.40 7.90 0.72
CA GLU A 72 1.47 8.18 2.17
C GLU A 72 0.76 9.50 2.52
N LEU A 73 0.87 10.54 1.68
CA LEU A 73 0.27 11.86 1.89
C LEU A 73 -1.21 11.93 1.46
N SER A 74 -1.61 11.18 0.43
CA SER A 74 -2.99 11.21 -0.08
C SER A 74 -4.03 10.71 0.93
N ARG A 75 -5.26 11.24 0.88
CA ARG A 75 -6.40 10.70 1.65
C ARG A 75 -7.19 9.69 0.81
N THR A 76 -7.49 8.51 1.39
CA THR A 76 -8.28 7.45 0.73
C THR A 76 -9.59 7.96 0.13
N ARG A 77 -10.29 8.84 0.86
CA ARG A 77 -11.55 9.45 0.40
C ARG A 77 -11.36 10.30 -0.86
N THR A 78 -10.29 11.10 -0.90
CA THR A 78 -9.98 11.97 -2.03
C THR A 78 -9.56 11.17 -3.26
N VAL A 79 -8.77 10.10 -3.09
CA VAL A 79 -8.42 9.20 -4.19
C VAL A 79 -9.65 8.52 -4.78
N ALA A 80 -10.52 7.98 -3.92
CA ALA A 80 -11.77 7.36 -4.36
C ALA A 80 -12.68 8.36 -5.10
N ALA A 81 -12.79 9.60 -4.60
CA ALA A 81 -13.52 10.67 -5.27
C ALA A 81 -12.95 11.03 -6.64
N ASN A 82 -11.61 11.17 -6.75
CA ASN A 82 -10.92 11.43 -8.02
C ASN A 82 -11.15 10.33 -9.07
N LEU A 83 -11.37 9.09 -8.62
CA LEU A 83 -11.67 7.95 -9.49
C LEU A 83 -13.17 7.74 -9.77
N GLY A 84 -14.05 8.47 -9.08
CA GLY A 84 -15.50 8.28 -9.18
C GLY A 84 -16.00 6.97 -8.56
N ILE A 85 -15.33 6.47 -7.52
CA ILE A 85 -15.66 5.22 -6.83
C ILE A 85 -15.85 5.44 -5.33
N THR A 86 -16.34 4.42 -4.63
CA THR A 86 -16.42 4.45 -3.16
C THR A 86 -15.09 4.10 -2.50
N THR A 87 -14.88 4.58 -1.28
CA THR A 87 -13.73 4.18 -0.45
C THR A 87 -13.73 2.68 -0.14
N ALA A 88 -14.92 2.09 0.00
CA ALA A 88 -15.09 0.66 0.18
C ALA A 88 -14.54 -0.11 -1.02
N LYS A 89 -14.95 0.27 -2.24
CA LYS A 89 -14.42 -0.34 -3.48
C LYS A 89 -12.91 -0.17 -3.57
N LEU A 90 -12.40 1.05 -3.39
CA LEU A 90 -10.96 1.31 -3.42
C LEU A 90 -10.18 0.41 -2.43
N ASN A 91 -10.68 0.24 -1.21
CA ASN A 91 -10.05 -0.63 -0.24
C ASN A 91 -10.12 -2.10 -0.61
N THR A 92 -11.28 -2.60 -1.06
CA THR A 92 -11.45 -3.99 -1.51
C THR A 92 -10.48 -4.33 -2.65
N GLU A 93 -10.44 -3.52 -3.71
CA GLU A 93 -9.57 -3.83 -4.85
C GLU A 93 -8.07 -3.77 -4.47
N PHE A 94 -7.68 -2.91 -3.53
CA PHE A 94 -6.31 -2.91 -3.00
C PHE A 94 -6.00 -4.15 -2.14
N ARG A 95 -6.98 -4.70 -1.41
CA ARG A 95 -6.81 -5.98 -0.69
C ARG A 95 -6.65 -7.12 -1.68
N ASP A 96 -7.49 -7.16 -2.71
CA ASP A 96 -7.45 -8.20 -3.73
C ASP A 96 -6.15 -8.13 -4.53
N ALA A 97 -5.68 -6.93 -4.86
CA ALA A 97 -4.37 -6.73 -5.47
C ALA A 97 -3.22 -7.25 -4.60
N ARG A 98 -3.27 -7.04 -3.27
CA ARG A 98 -2.28 -7.63 -2.35
C ARG A 98 -2.36 -9.15 -2.35
N ARG A 99 -3.57 -9.71 -2.31
CA ARG A 99 -3.80 -11.16 -2.34
C ARG A 99 -3.19 -11.76 -3.59
N VAL A 100 -3.49 -11.23 -4.77
CA VAL A 100 -2.90 -11.66 -6.05
C VAL A 100 -1.38 -11.63 -6.01
N LEU A 101 -0.78 -10.55 -5.52
CA LEU A 101 0.68 -10.41 -5.45
C LEU A 101 1.33 -11.36 -4.43
N ILE A 102 0.63 -11.72 -3.35
CA ILE A 102 1.12 -12.71 -2.38
C ILE A 102 0.99 -14.12 -2.98
N THR A 103 -0.15 -14.45 -3.60
CA THR A 103 -0.34 -15.73 -4.30
C THR A 103 0.72 -15.95 -5.37
N ALA A 104 1.01 -14.94 -6.19
CA ALA A 104 2.05 -15.03 -7.21
C ALA A 104 3.45 -15.29 -6.63
N ARG A 105 3.75 -14.79 -5.42
CA ARG A 105 5.01 -15.11 -4.73
C ARG A 105 5.06 -16.53 -4.21
N ILE A 106 3.94 -17.01 -3.65
CA ILE A 106 3.82 -18.38 -3.21
C ILE A 106 4.05 -19.32 -4.42
N ASP A 107 3.44 -19.01 -5.56
CA ASP A 107 3.62 -19.77 -6.80
C ASP A 107 5.07 -19.78 -7.29
N GLU A 108 5.75 -18.62 -7.29
CA GLU A 108 7.16 -18.57 -7.68
C GLU A 108 8.05 -19.35 -6.70
N ALA A 109 7.79 -19.30 -5.39
CA ALA A 109 8.53 -20.07 -4.39
C ALA A 109 8.37 -21.60 -4.59
N VAL A 110 7.19 -22.07 -4.99
CA VAL A 110 6.98 -23.48 -5.36
C VAL A 110 7.80 -23.85 -6.59
N LYS A 111 7.77 -22.99 -7.60
CA LYS A 111 8.48 -23.20 -8.86
C LYS A 111 10.01 -23.19 -8.68
N ASP A 112 10.50 -22.37 -7.76
CA ASP A 112 11.92 -22.29 -7.40
C ASP A 112 12.35 -23.45 -6.49
N GLY A 113 11.39 -24.23 -5.96
CA GLY A 113 11.65 -25.33 -5.02
C GLY A 113 11.94 -24.86 -3.59
N ASP A 114 11.68 -23.58 -3.29
CA ASP A 114 11.81 -22.96 -1.97
C ASP A 114 10.62 -23.27 -1.05
N LEU A 115 9.53 -23.81 -1.60
CA LEU A 115 8.30 -24.12 -0.90
C LEU A 115 7.66 -25.38 -1.49
N GLU A 116 7.17 -26.28 -0.65
CA GLU A 116 6.46 -27.46 -1.15
C GLU A 116 5.05 -27.12 -1.64
N ALA A 117 4.51 -27.92 -2.58
CA ALA A 117 3.19 -27.65 -3.16
C ALA A 117 2.05 -27.72 -2.12
N ASP A 118 2.16 -28.63 -1.14
CA ASP A 118 1.18 -28.78 -0.07
C ASP A 118 1.23 -27.59 0.89
N GLU A 119 2.44 -27.16 1.29
CA GLU A 119 2.63 -25.94 2.09
C GLU A 119 2.11 -24.69 1.37
N ALA A 120 2.30 -24.60 0.07
CA ALA A 120 1.76 -23.51 -0.74
C ALA A 120 0.23 -23.51 -0.82
N ALA A 121 -0.41 -24.68 -0.82
CA ALA A 121 -1.86 -24.78 -0.78
C ALA A 121 -2.42 -24.27 0.56
N GLU A 122 -1.77 -24.64 1.67
CA GLU A 122 -2.13 -24.15 3.01
C GLU A 122 -1.97 -22.62 3.11
N LEU A 123 -0.82 -22.08 2.67
CA LEU A 123 -0.58 -20.63 2.69
C LEU A 123 -1.60 -19.85 1.85
N LYS A 124 -2.06 -20.40 0.72
CA LYS A 124 -3.10 -19.77 -0.10
C LYS A 124 -4.48 -19.83 0.55
N ALA A 125 -4.79 -20.92 1.25
CA ALA A 125 -6.02 -21.04 2.03
C ALA A 125 -6.04 -19.99 3.16
N ASP A 126 -4.96 -19.90 3.94
CA ASP A 126 -4.82 -18.89 5.00
C ASP A 126 -4.94 -17.46 4.45
N LEU A 127 -4.34 -17.21 3.28
CA LEU A 127 -4.42 -15.92 2.61
C LEU A 127 -5.85 -15.56 2.16
N ALA A 128 -6.69 -16.54 1.82
CA ALA A 128 -8.07 -16.32 1.41
C ALA A 128 -8.92 -15.77 2.57
N ASP A 129 -8.61 -16.16 3.80
CA ASP A 129 -9.28 -15.72 5.02
C ASP A 129 -8.61 -14.51 5.69
N ALA A 130 -7.37 -14.18 5.30
CA ALA A 130 -6.62 -13.07 5.87
C ALA A 130 -7.28 -11.70 5.66
N ASP A 131 -7.38 -10.90 6.73
CA ASP A 131 -7.77 -9.49 6.68
C ASP A 131 -6.58 -8.63 6.22
N LEU A 132 -6.50 -8.43 4.91
CA LEU A 132 -5.46 -7.62 4.30
C LEU A 132 -5.78 -6.12 4.42
N PRO A 133 -4.75 -5.24 4.51
CA PRO A 133 -4.98 -3.81 4.47
C PRO A 133 -5.45 -3.37 3.09
N GLY A 134 -6.36 -2.39 3.05
CA GLY A 134 -6.82 -1.78 1.80
C GLY A 134 -5.79 -0.82 1.18
N TYR A 135 -6.30 0.32 0.72
CA TYR A 135 -5.49 1.34 0.05
C TYR A 135 -4.34 1.84 0.94
N LYS A 136 -4.68 2.24 2.17
CA LYS A 136 -3.69 2.60 3.19
C LYS A 136 -3.31 1.37 3.99
N VAL A 137 -2.01 1.20 4.17
CA VAL A 137 -1.46 0.31 5.19
C VAL A 137 -1.56 1.08 6.51
N SER A 138 -2.73 1.12 7.13
CA SER A 138 -2.86 1.77 8.45
C SER A 138 -2.00 1.01 9.46
N GLY A 139 -0.91 1.66 9.86
CA GLY A 139 0.06 1.21 10.85
C GLY A 139 0.63 2.37 11.65
N PHE A 140 -0.22 3.33 12.03
CA PHE A 140 -0.09 4.14 13.25
C PHE A 140 -1.51 4.59 13.66
N GLY A 141 -2.23 3.79 14.47
CA GLY A 141 -3.48 4.24 15.12
C GLY A 141 -4.81 3.59 14.73
N GLY A 142 -4.93 2.25 14.81
CA GLY A 142 -6.21 1.54 14.84
C GLY A 142 -6.20 0.45 15.92
N PRO A 143 -7.33 0.09 16.56
CA PRO A 143 -7.40 -0.68 17.79
C PRO A 143 -7.14 -2.18 17.56
N GLY A 144 -5.89 -2.49 17.25
CA GLY A 144 -5.34 -3.82 17.09
C GLY A 144 -3.82 -3.74 17.23
N GLY A 145 -3.37 -2.89 18.16
CA GLY A 145 -1.98 -2.61 18.43
C GLY A 145 -1.18 -3.90 18.47
N PHE A 146 0.01 -3.85 17.88
CA PHE A 146 1.04 -4.86 17.99
C PHE A 146 1.30 -5.15 19.47
N GLY A 147 0.50 -6.05 20.03
CA GLY A 147 0.75 -6.76 21.26
C GLY A 147 1.86 -7.76 20.99
N HIS A 148 3.09 -7.27 20.84
CA HIS A 148 4.23 -8.07 21.21
C HIS A 148 4.19 -8.18 22.75
N GLY A 149 3.57 -9.27 23.22
CA GLY A 149 3.71 -9.76 24.57
C GLY A 149 5.17 -10.12 24.91
N PRO A 150 5.42 -10.57 26.15
CA PRO A 150 6.16 -9.79 27.13
C PRO A 150 7.65 -10.15 27.14
N ARG A 151 8.51 -9.17 27.43
CA ARG A 151 9.84 -9.45 27.97
C ARG A 151 10.09 -8.62 29.23
N GLY A 152 9.53 -9.12 30.33
CA GLY A 152 10.23 -8.96 31.59
C GLY A 152 11.51 -9.76 31.52
N PHE A 153 12.64 -9.13 31.83
CA PHE A 153 13.72 -9.70 32.63
C PHE A 153 14.46 -8.51 33.26
N ARG A 154 14.04 -8.16 34.48
CA ARG A 154 14.95 -7.57 35.46
C ARG A 154 15.64 -8.74 36.15
N LYS A 155 16.97 -8.78 36.07
CA LYS A 155 17.82 -9.07 37.23
C LYS A 155 19.19 -8.47 36.99
#